data_AF-A0A968I1B7-F1
#
_entry.id   AF-A0A968I1B7-F1
#
_cell.length_a   1.000
_cell.length_b   1.000
_cell.length_c   1.000
_cell.angle_alpha   90.00
_cell.angle_beta   90.00
_cell.angle_gamma   90.00
#
_symmetry.space_group_name_H-M   'P 1'
#
loop_
_entity.id
_entity.type
_entity.pdbx_description
1 polymer ?
#
loop_
_entity_poly.entity_id
_entity_poly.type
_entity_poly.pdbx_seq_one_letter_code
_entity_poly.pdbx_strand_id
1 'polypeptide(L)'
;MKLKSSTLIIAAIAIALAGGVFLWVQTQKPSPSNTEQKTGQRLFAFTENQVAQIQVQTPQQSIVFESSTQSFPHSWLISAPQKGPADEAAIAYLLNLLITSSSPRRLEISPQRLSEFGFQTSPGTLLITLNNQQRHRLILGGSDPTEQYLYAQVDPPQPSTGSLTLWLVPINFLKAIRRPLSEWQGQQPNPLIPLTTLPTPSATPITPAAPSSDPGPGIPLPPPRVP
;
A
#
# COMPACT_ATOMS: atom_id res chain seq x y z
N MET A 1 -0.08 -64.87 39.64
CA MET A 1 -0.54 -65.33 38.32
C MET A 1 0.69 -65.62 37.46
N LYS A 2 0.84 -66.85 36.93
CA LYS A 2 1.97 -67.23 36.06
C LYS A 2 1.73 -66.62 34.67
N LEU A 3 2.41 -65.51 34.36
CA LEU A 3 2.40 -64.96 33.00
C LEU A 3 3.03 -66.00 32.06
N LYS A 4 2.25 -66.47 31.08
CA LYS A 4 2.76 -67.40 30.07
C LYS A 4 3.90 -66.71 29.32
N SER A 5 5.03 -67.39 29.11
CA SER A 5 6.22 -66.82 28.46
C SER A 5 5.91 -66.19 27.10
N SER A 6 4.87 -66.67 26.42
CA SER A 6 4.34 -66.10 25.17
C SER A 6 3.80 -64.66 25.33
N THR A 7 3.16 -64.33 26.45
CA THR A 7 2.71 -62.95 26.75
C THR A 7 3.87 -62.01 27.03
N LEU A 8 4.93 -62.50 27.67
CA LEU A 8 6.14 -61.71 27.94
C LEU A 8 6.91 -61.40 26.64
N ILE A 9 6.96 -62.35 25.70
CA ILE A 9 7.58 -62.15 24.38
C ILE A 9 6.82 -61.08 23.58
N ILE A 10 5.48 -61.14 23.57
CA ILE A 10 4.66 -60.15 22.88
C ILE A 10 4.83 -58.75 23.50
N ALA A 11 4.87 -58.66 24.83
CA ALA A 11 5.09 -57.40 25.52
C ALA A 11 6.47 -56.80 25.21
N ALA A 12 7.52 -57.62 25.14
CA ALA A 12 8.86 -57.17 24.78
C ALA A 12 8.93 -56.64 23.34
N ILE A 13 8.26 -57.31 22.39
CA ILE A 13 8.17 -56.86 20.99
C ILE A 13 7.41 -55.53 20.88
N ALA A 14 6.31 -55.37 21.62
CA ALA A 14 5.55 -54.13 21.63
C ALA A 14 6.39 -52.94 22.15
N ILE A 15 7.19 -53.15 23.19
CA ILE A 15 8.09 -52.12 23.74
C ILE A 15 9.22 -51.80 22.73
N ALA A 16 9.79 -52.80 22.07
CA ALA A 16 10.81 -52.60 21.06
C ALA A 16 10.29 -51.81 19.84
N LEU A 17 9.06 -52.10 19.39
CA LEU A 17 8.41 -51.36 18.30
C LEU A 17 8.08 -49.93 18.71
N ALA A 18 7.53 -49.72 19.92
CA ALA A 18 7.23 -48.40 20.43
C ALA A 18 8.51 -47.55 20.60
N GLY A 19 9.57 -48.13 21.15
CA GLY A 19 10.88 -47.49 21.27
C GLY A 19 11.51 -47.18 19.91
N GLY A 20 11.40 -48.11 18.95
CA GLY A 20 11.87 -47.91 17.58
C GLY A 20 11.16 -46.76 16.86
N VAL A 21 9.82 -46.69 16.96
CA VAL A 21 9.03 -45.58 16.40
C VAL A 21 9.38 -44.26 17.08
N PHE A 22 9.51 -44.26 18.42
CA PHE A 22 9.86 -43.06 19.18
C PHE A 22 11.24 -42.51 18.79
N LEU A 23 12.25 -43.38 18.70
CA LEU A 23 13.60 -42.99 18.27
C LEU A 23 13.64 -42.57 16.80
N TRP A 24 12.83 -43.20 15.93
CA TRP A 24 12.73 -42.81 14.52
C TRP A 24 12.07 -41.45 14.32
N VAL A 25 11.00 -41.17 15.08
CA VAL A 25 10.36 -39.84 15.13
C VAL A 25 11.33 -38.78 15.69
N GLN A 26 12.18 -39.14 16.64
CA GLN A 26 13.12 -38.18 17.25
C GLN A 26 14.39 -37.94 16.43
N THR A 27 14.77 -38.90 15.57
CA THR A 27 15.88 -38.76 14.60
C THR A 27 15.43 -38.11 13.29
N GLN A 28 14.12 -38.10 13.01
CA GLN A 28 13.54 -37.06 12.15
C GLN A 28 13.59 -35.73 12.89
N LYS A 29 14.78 -35.10 12.94
CA LYS A 29 14.84 -33.65 13.11
C LYS A 29 13.88 -33.07 12.08
N PRO A 30 12.85 -32.31 12.46
CA PRO A 30 12.08 -31.59 11.47
C PRO A 30 13.10 -30.77 10.70
N SER A 31 13.33 -31.14 9.44
CA SER A 31 13.84 -30.17 8.48
C SER A 31 12.96 -28.93 8.67
N PRO A 32 13.50 -27.70 8.70
CA PRO A 32 12.69 -26.49 8.69
C PRO A 32 12.01 -26.37 7.31
N SER A 33 11.21 -27.36 6.93
CA SER A 33 10.38 -27.41 5.75
C SER A 33 8.94 -27.23 6.22
N ASN A 34 8.42 -26.03 5.97
CA ASN A 34 6.99 -25.76 5.81
C ASN A 34 6.07 -25.93 7.04
N THR A 35 6.39 -25.31 8.16
CA THR A 35 5.34 -24.95 9.16
C THR A 35 5.25 -23.44 9.44
N GLU A 36 6.07 -22.61 8.77
CA GLU A 36 5.89 -21.15 8.74
C GLU A 36 5.01 -20.66 7.56
N GLN A 37 4.35 -21.54 6.82
CA GLN A 37 3.50 -21.16 5.67
C GLN A 37 2.07 -20.72 6.05
N LYS A 38 1.78 -20.40 7.32
CA LYS A 38 0.47 -19.86 7.76
C LYS A 38 0.51 -18.53 8.52
N THR A 39 1.64 -17.83 8.49
CA THR A 39 1.68 -16.41 8.86
C THR A 39 2.43 -15.70 7.76
N GLY A 40 1.73 -14.90 6.97
CA GLY A 40 2.30 -14.18 5.84
C GLY A 40 3.59 -13.46 6.21
N GLN A 41 4.74 -13.95 5.74
CA GLN A 41 6.02 -13.29 5.94
C GLN A 41 5.93 -11.93 5.23
N ARG A 42 5.91 -10.87 6.05
CA ARG A 42 5.93 -9.49 5.57
C ARG A 42 7.21 -9.27 4.76
N LEU A 43 7.11 -8.50 3.67
CA LEU A 43 8.28 -8.15 2.85
C LEU A 43 9.32 -7.39 3.68
N PHE A 44 8.87 -6.53 4.59
CA PHE A 44 9.73 -5.76 5.48
C PHE A 44 9.19 -5.79 6.92
N ALA A 45 10.10 -5.71 7.89
CA ALA A 45 9.78 -5.76 9.32
C ALA A 45 9.75 -4.37 9.99
N PHE A 46 9.99 -3.29 9.24
CA PHE A 46 9.95 -1.93 9.78
C PHE A 46 8.52 -1.37 9.86
N THR A 47 8.35 -0.31 10.64
CA THR A 47 7.11 0.47 10.74
C THR A 47 7.23 1.81 10.03
N GLU A 48 6.10 2.46 9.73
CA GLU A 48 6.05 3.71 8.97
C GLU A 48 6.91 4.84 9.56
N ASN A 49 6.83 5.02 10.86
CA ASN A 49 7.58 5.98 11.67
C ASN A 49 9.09 5.70 11.77
N GLN A 50 9.56 4.55 11.29
CA GLN A 50 11.00 4.25 11.22
C GLN A 50 11.61 4.69 9.89
N VAL A 51 10.80 5.08 8.91
CA VAL A 51 11.28 5.45 7.57
C VAL A 51 11.70 6.91 7.53
N ALA A 52 12.96 7.15 7.20
CA ALA A 52 13.53 8.49 7.05
C ALA A 52 13.39 9.02 5.62
N GLN A 53 13.64 8.14 4.64
CA GLN A 53 13.69 8.51 3.22
C GLN A 53 13.16 7.36 2.36
N ILE A 54 12.44 7.71 1.31
CA ILE A 54 12.01 6.79 0.26
C ILE A 54 12.47 7.36 -1.07
N GLN A 55 13.18 6.57 -1.87
CA GLN A 55 13.52 6.92 -3.23
C GLN A 55 12.84 5.95 -4.19
N VAL A 56 12.02 6.51 -5.08
CA VAL A 56 11.30 5.78 -6.13
C VAL A 56 12.00 6.06 -7.45
N GLN A 57 12.54 5.01 -8.07
CA GLN A 57 13.18 5.07 -9.38
C GLN A 57 12.38 4.26 -10.38
N THR A 58 11.95 4.87 -11.46
CA THR A 58 11.35 4.19 -12.61
C THR A 58 12.08 4.63 -13.88
N PRO A 59 11.84 3.97 -15.04
CA PRO A 59 12.40 4.42 -16.31
C PRO A 59 11.99 5.85 -16.71
N GLN A 60 10.88 6.35 -16.18
CA GLN A 60 10.33 7.68 -16.51
C GLN A 60 10.78 8.77 -15.54
N GLN A 61 11.04 8.46 -14.27
CA GLN A 61 11.29 9.45 -13.23
C GLN A 61 12.08 8.87 -12.04
N SER A 62 12.76 9.75 -11.30
CA SER A 62 13.38 9.43 -10.02
C SER A 62 12.94 10.48 -9.01
N ILE A 63 12.21 10.06 -7.98
CA ILE A 63 11.65 10.93 -6.94
C ILE A 63 12.24 10.52 -5.59
N VAL A 64 12.63 11.50 -4.79
CA VAL A 64 13.14 11.29 -3.44
C VAL A 64 12.22 12.00 -2.46
N PHE A 65 11.77 11.25 -1.47
CA PHE A 65 10.92 11.70 -0.37
C PHE A 65 11.71 11.62 0.93
N GLU A 66 11.61 12.67 1.74
CA GLU A 66 12.22 12.75 3.05
C GLU A 66 11.14 13.04 4.08
N SER A 67 11.18 12.31 5.19
CA SER A 67 10.30 12.55 6.34
C SER A 67 10.84 13.74 7.13
N SER A 68 10.02 14.78 7.25
CA SER A 68 10.30 15.90 8.16
C SER A 68 9.91 15.50 9.57
N THR A 69 10.87 14.96 10.31
CA THR A 69 10.75 14.68 11.76
C THR A 69 10.75 15.95 12.61
N GLN A 70 11.00 17.11 11.98
CA GLN A 70 11.05 18.43 12.63
C GLN A 70 9.68 19.12 12.71
N SER A 71 8.67 18.63 11.99
CA SER A 71 7.30 19.16 11.99
C SER A 71 6.35 18.19 12.69
N PHE A 72 5.41 18.73 13.47
CA PHE A 72 4.28 17.98 13.99
C PHE A 72 2.97 18.56 13.42
N PRO A 73 2.13 17.74 12.74
CA PRO A 73 2.33 16.32 12.45
C PRO A 73 3.50 16.05 11.49
N HIS A 74 4.02 14.82 11.51
CA HIS A 74 5.09 14.37 10.60
C HIS A 74 4.64 14.61 9.16
N SER A 75 5.38 15.45 8.45
CA SER A 75 5.08 15.75 7.06
C SER A 75 6.15 15.17 6.16
N TRP A 76 5.74 14.75 4.97
CA TRP A 76 6.66 14.28 3.95
C TRP A 76 6.97 15.39 2.96
N LEU A 77 8.23 15.47 2.54
CA LEU A 77 8.71 16.43 1.57
C LEU A 77 9.29 15.69 0.38
N ILE A 78 9.06 16.20 -0.82
CA ILE A 78 9.85 15.82 -1.99
C ILE A 78 11.16 16.60 -1.90
N SER A 79 12.30 15.91 -1.93
CA SER A 79 13.63 16.55 -1.98
C SER A 79 14.20 16.62 -3.41
N ALA A 80 13.78 15.69 -4.28
CA ALA A 80 14.11 15.68 -5.70
C ALA A 80 12.98 15.03 -6.54
N PRO A 81 12.76 15.45 -7.80
CA PRO A 81 13.54 16.43 -8.57
C PRO A 81 13.19 17.89 -8.23
N GLN A 82 12.00 18.15 -7.69
CA GLN A 82 11.55 19.48 -7.29
C GLN A 82 11.22 19.47 -5.80
N LYS A 83 11.82 20.38 -5.04
CA LYS A 83 11.55 20.50 -3.60
C LYS A 83 10.13 21.01 -3.35
N GLY A 84 9.41 20.37 -2.45
CA GLY A 84 8.04 20.78 -2.10
C GLY A 84 7.35 19.84 -1.11
N PRO A 85 6.14 20.19 -0.65
CA PRO A 85 5.32 19.28 0.13
C PRO A 85 4.96 18.05 -0.70
N ALA A 86 5.06 16.88 -0.10
CA ALA A 86 4.57 15.65 -0.70
C ALA A 86 3.11 15.40 -0.30
N ASP A 87 2.39 14.64 -1.12
CA ASP A 87 1.06 14.16 -0.78
C ASP A 87 1.18 13.05 0.27
N GLU A 88 0.69 13.34 1.48
CA GLU A 88 0.79 12.41 2.61
C GLU A 88 0.01 11.12 2.36
N ALA A 89 -1.13 11.18 1.67
CA ALA A 89 -1.96 10.00 1.40
C ALA A 89 -1.29 9.06 0.38
N ALA A 90 -0.64 9.60 -0.65
CA ALA A 90 0.11 8.85 -1.64
C ALA A 90 1.30 8.12 -0.98
N ILE A 91 2.01 8.79 -0.07
CA ILE A 91 3.14 8.19 0.66
C ILE A 91 2.65 7.14 1.66
N ALA A 92 1.62 7.45 2.44
CA ALA A 92 1.02 6.50 3.37
C ALA A 92 0.55 5.23 2.65
N TYR A 93 -0.04 5.37 1.46
CA TYR A 93 -0.42 4.23 0.62
C TYR A 93 0.79 3.37 0.23
N LEU A 94 1.90 3.99 -0.19
CA LEU A 94 3.12 3.27 -0.56
C LEU A 94 3.75 2.56 0.62
N LEU A 95 3.85 3.23 1.77
CA LEU A 95 4.38 2.65 3.01
C LEU A 95 3.51 1.50 3.49
N ASN A 96 2.19 1.66 3.45
CA ASN A 96 1.26 0.60 3.79
C ASN A 96 1.45 -0.62 2.87
N LEU A 97 1.65 -0.44 1.55
CA LEU A 97 1.98 -1.55 0.66
C LEU A 97 3.27 -2.26 1.09
N LEU A 98 4.33 -1.52 1.42
CA LEU A 98 5.62 -2.10 1.84
C LEU A 98 5.50 -2.91 3.15
N ILE A 99 4.73 -2.40 4.12
CA ILE A 99 4.62 -2.97 5.47
C ILE A 99 3.61 -4.12 5.52
N THR A 100 2.49 -3.99 4.81
CA THR A 100 1.39 -4.97 4.87
C THR A 100 1.47 -6.04 3.79
N SER A 101 2.23 -5.80 2.71
CA SER A 101 2.39 -6.83 1.69
C SER A 101 3.15 -8.00 2.27
N SER A 102 2.40 -9.07 2.48
CA SER A 102 2.91 -10.41 2.66
C SER A 102 3.06 -11.01 1.27
N SER A 103 4.24 -11.53 0.95
CA SER A 103 4.42 -12.31 -0.27
C SER A 103 4.25 -13.79 0.07
N PRO A 104 3.12 -14.42 -0.32
CA PRO A 104 2.86 -15.81 0.01
C PRO A 104 3.78 -16.79 -0.75
N ARG A 105 4.47 -16.32 -1.79
CA ARG A 105 5.24 -17.18 -2.70
C ARG A 105 6.65 -16.64 -2.90
N ARG A 106 7.63 -17.49 -2.60
CA ARG A 106 9.05 -17.28 -2.90
C ARG A 106 9.47 -18.27 -3.97
N LEU A 107 10.32 -17.83 -4.89
CA LEU A 107 10.86 -18.65 -5.97
C LEU A 107 12.38 -18.54 -5.95
N GLU A 108 13.08 -19.65 -5.74
CA GLU A 108 14.52 -19.72 -5.88
C GLU A 108 14.88 -19.96 -7.34
N ILE A 109 15.73 -19.10 -7.91
CA ILE A 109 16.19 -19.22 -9.30
C ILE A 109 17.70 -19.15 -9.40
N SER A 110 18.23 -19.65 -10.52
CA SER A 110 19.60 -19.36 -10.93
C SER A 110 19.71 -17.91 -11.42
N PRO A 111 20.78 -17.17 -11.08
CA PRO A 111 21.03 -15.82 -11.59
C PRO A 111 21.01 -15.71 -13.12
N GLN A 112 21.30 -16.80 -13.84
CA GLN A 112 21.28 -16.84 -15.30
C GLN A 112 19.86 -16.66 -15.88
N ARG A 113 18.83 -17.02 -15.12
CA ARG A 113 17.42 -16.91 -15.54
C ARG A 113 16.79 -15.58 -15.15
N LEU A 114 17.56 -14.66 -14.56
CA LEU A 114 17.02 -13.41 -14.02
C LEU A 114 16.36 -12.53 -15.10
N SER A 115 16.86 -12.59 -16.33
CA SER A 115 16.29 -11.90 -17.49
C SER A 115 14.89 -12.39 -17.84
N GLU A 116 14.58 -13.67 -17.64
CA GLU A 116 13.26 -14.25 -17.92
C GLU A 116 12.16 -13.66 -17.03
N PHE A 117 12.53 -13.13 -15.86
CA PHE A 117 11.62 -12.51 -14.91
C PHE A 117 11.54 -10.98 -15.04
N GLY A 118 12.06 -10.40 -16.13
CA GLY A 118 11.88 -8.98 -16.45
C GLY A 118 12.70 -8.01 -15.58
N PHE A 119 13.80 -8.46 -14.97
CA PHE A 119 14.69 -7.59 -14.18
C PHE A 119 15.72 -6.82 -15.01
N GLN A 120 15.93 -7.15 -16.28
CA GLN A 120 16.82 -6.36 -17.16
C GLN A 120 16.28 -4.96 -17.42
N THR A 121 14.99 -4.87 -17.75
CA THR A 121 14.25 -3.62 -17.94
C THR A 121 13.37 -3.37 -16.72
N SER A 122 13.99 -3.36 -15.54
CA SER A 122 13.27 -3.24 -14.27
C SER A 122 12.23 -2.10 -14.34
N PRO A 123 10.94 -2.40 -14.13
CA PRO A 123 9.90 -1.37 -14.19
C PRO A 123 10.01 -0.33 -13.07
N GLY A 124 10.75 -0.64 -12.01
CA GLY A 124 11.14 0.33 -11.01
C GLY A 124 11.79 -0.29 -9.79
N THR A 125 12.51 0.55 -9.05
CA THR A 125 13.24 0.21 -7.84
C THR A 125 12.85 1.18 -6.73
N LEU A 126 12.64 0.66 -5.52
CA LEU A 126 12.49 1.46 -4.31
C LEU A 126 13.70 1.29 -3.41
N LEU A 127 14.23 2.41 -2.94
CA LEU A 127 15.25 2.46 -1.90
C LEU A 127 14.62 3.10 -0.68
N ILE A 128 14.61 2.37 0.44
CA ILE A 128 14.06 2.83 1.71
C ILE A 128 15.23 3.00 2.66
N THR A 129 15.38 4.19 3.23
CA THR A 129 16.36 4.44 4.30
C THR A 129 15.60 4.66 5.59
N LEU A 130 15.95 3.88 6.61
CA LEU A 130 15.38 3.99 7.95
C LEU A 130 16.15 5.02 8.79
N ASN A 131 15.53 5.46 9.88
CA ASN A 131 16.12 6.41 10.83
C ASN A 131 17.44 5.92 11.45
N ASN A 132 17.62 4.60 11.55
CA ASN A 132 18.86 3.95 12.02
C ASN A 132 19.91 3.78 10.91
N GLN A 133 19.72 4.45 9.77
CA GLN A 133 20.57 4.39 8.57
C GLN A 133 20.59 3.03 7.84
N GLN A 134 19.79 2.05 8.27
CA GLN A 134 19.61 0.82 7.50
C GLN A 134 18.93 1.14 6.17
N ARG A 135 19.39 0.49 5.10
CA ARG A 135 18.85 0.65 3.76
C ARG A 135 18.25 -0.66 3.29
N HIS A 136 17.01 -0.57 2.84
CA HIS A 136 16.32 -1.64 2.15
C HIS A 136 16.15 -1.30 0.68
N ARG A 137 16.26 -2.30 -0.18
CA ARG A 137 16.08 -2.15 -1.63
C ARG A 137 15.08 -3.18 -2.13
N LEU A 138 14.02 -2.68 -2.77
CA LEU A 138 13.03 -3.47 -3.48
C LEU A 138 13.19 -3.24 -4.98
N ILE A 139 13.64 -4.24 -5.72
CA ILE A 139 13.72 -4.17 -7.18
C ILE A 139 12.50 -4.90 -7.74
N LEU A 140 11.69 -4.23 -8.56
CA LEU A 140 10.58 -4.87 -9.26
C LEU A 140 11.07 -5.43 -10.59
N GLY A 141 10.53 -6.58 -10.97
CA GLY A 141 10.70 -7.25 -12.25
C GLY A 141 9.38 -7.27 -13.02
N GLY A 142 9.28 -8.17 -13.99
CA GLY A 142 8.09 -8.36 -14.81
C GLY A 142 6.89 -8.91 -14.04
N SER A 143 5.73 -8.83 -14.68
CA SER A 143 4.49 -9.43 -14.19
C SER A 143 4.50 -10.95 -14.33
N ASP A 144 3.76 -11.62 -13.45
CA ASP A 144 3.42 -13.01 -13.64
C ASP A 144 2.41 -13.18 -14.80
N PRO A 145 2.21 -14.39 -15.33
CA PRO A 145 1.27 -14.63 -16.44
C PRO A 145 -0.18 -14.26 -16.14
N THR A 146 -0.58 -14.15 -14.87
CA THR A 146 -1.93 -13.72 -14.48
C THR A 146 -2.06 -12.20 -14.38
N GLU A 147 -0.95 -11.45 -14.49
CA GLU A 147 -0.83 -10.00 -14.33
C GLU A 147 -1.32 -9.47 -12.96
N GLN A 148 -1.47 -10.34 -11.97
CA GLN A 148 -1.90 -9.98 -10.62
C GLN A 148 -0.70 -9.68 -9.71
N TYR A 149 0.44 -10.28 -10.02
CA TYR A 149 1.67 -10.18 -9.23
C TYR A 149 2.84 -9.77 -10.11
N LEU A 150 3.88 -9.26 -9.44
CA LEU A 150 5.16 -8.92 -10.01
C LEU A 150 6.22 -9.73 -9.30
N TYR A 151 7.23 -10.16 -10.04
CA TYR A 151 8.45 -10.64 -9.42
C TYR A 151 9.18 -9.46 -8.76
N ALA A 152 9.73 -9.66 -7.58
CA ALA A 152 10.51 -8.67 -6.88
C ALA A 152 11.71 -9.29 -6.18
N GLN A 153 12.79 -8.53 -6.07
CA GLN A 153 13.93 -8.85 -5.22
C GLN A 153 13.90 -7.93 -4.01
N VAL A 154 13.94 -8.54 -2.83
CA VAL A 154 14.00 -7.84 -1.55
C VAL A 154 15.43 -7.96 -1.05
N ASP A 155 16.09 -6.83 -0.81
CA ASP A 155 17.48 -6.73 -0.35
C ASP A 155 18.45 -7.67 -1.08
N PRO A 156 18.47 -7.67 -2.43
CA PRO A 156 19.29 -8.62 -3.16
C PRO A 156 20.77 -8.38 -2.85
N PRO A 157 21.52 -9.45 -2.48
CA PRO A 157 22.96 -9.36 -2.30
C PRO A 157 23.64 -8.94 -3.60
N GLN A 158 24.84 -8.36 -3.50
CA GLN A 158 25.63 -8.06 -4.70
C GLN A 158 25.83 -9.33 -5.55
N PRO A 159 25.86 -9.21 -6.89
CA PRO A 159 25.84 -10.34 -7.82
C PRO A 159 27.09 -11.21 -7.62
N SER A 160 26.99 -12.22 -6.76
CA SER A 160 28.04 -13.19 -6.53
C SER A 160 27.46 -14.50 -6.01
N THR A 161 27.27 -15.42 -6.97
CA THR A 161 27.54 -16.86 -6.79
C THR A 161 26.55 -17.67 -5.92
N GLY A 162 25.25 -17.35 -5.91
CA GLY A 162 24.23 -18.14 -5.20
C GLY A 162 22.88 -18.24 -5.93
N SER A 163 21.94 -19.02 -5.37
CA SER A 163 20.53 -18.95 -5.79
C SER A 163 19.95 -17.60 -5.39
N LEU A 164 19.07 -17.05 -6.24
CA LEU A 164 18.40 -15.80 -5.98
C LEU A 164 16.95 -16.07 -5.59
N THR A 165 16.54 -15.53 -4.46
CA THR A 165 15.15 -15.56 -4.02
C THR A 165 14.36 -14.42 -4.68
N LEU A 166 13.37 -14.79 -5.49
CA LEU A 166 12.35 -13.88 -5.99
C LEU A 166 11.09 -13.96 -5.12
N TRP A 167 10.50 -12.81 -4.85
CA TRP A 167 9.24 -12.65 -4.13
C TRP A 167 8.14 -12.28 -5.12
N LEU A 168 6.89 -12.68 -4.84
CA LEU A 168 5.73 -12.25 -5.62
C LEU A 168 5.00 -11.16 -4.85
N VAL A 169 5.03 -9.94 -5.40
CA VAL A 169 4.39 -8.77 -4.81
C VAL A 169 3.16 -8.36 -5.64
N PRO A 170 2.10 -7.81 -5.04
CA PRO A 170 0.93 -7.38 -5.80
C PRO A 170 1.26 -6.33 -6.87
N ILE A 171 0.54 -6.35 -7.99
CA ILE A 171 0.67 -5.36 -9.09
C ILE A 171 0.50 -3.90 -8.62
N ASN A 172 -0.13 -3.68 -7.47
CA ASN A 172 -0.30 -2.37 -6.85
C ASN A 172 1.02 -1.66 -6.56
N PHE A 173 2.14 -2.38 -6.34
CA PHE A 173 3.46 -1.77 -6.24
C PHE A 173 3.84 -1.00 -7.50
N LEU A 174 3.63 -1.61 -8.67
CA LEU A 174 3.91 -0.97 -9.95
C LEU A 174 3.01 0.24 -10.18
N LYS A 175 1.72 0.13 -9.86
CA LYS A 175 0.77 1.25 -9.96
C LYS A 175 1.17 2.39 -9.03
N ALA A 176 1.61 2.08 -7.81
CA ALA A 176 2.03 3.07 -6.84
C ALA A 176 3.24 3.87 -7.35
N ILE A 177 4.31 3.20 -7.81
CA ILE A 177 5.53 3.91 -8.23
C ILE A 177 5.44 4.59 -9.59
N ARG A 178 4.51 4.18 -10.45
CA ARG A 178 4.27 4.82 -11.76
C ARG A 178 3.40 6.07 -11.69
N ARG A 179 2.89 6.44 -10.52
CA ARG A 179 2.15 7.70 -10.33
C ARG A 179 2.99 8.88 -10.82
N PRO A 180 2.42 9.81 -11.59
CA PRO A 180 3.14 10.99 -12.07
C PRO A 180 3.58 11.87 -10.88
N LEU A 181 4.68 12.62 -11.06
CA LEU A 181 5.19 13.54 -10.03
C LEU A 181 4.11 14.48 -9.45
N SER A 182 3.14 14.92 -10.25
CA SER A 182 2.05 15.79 -9.80
C SER A 182 1.12 15.14 -8.77
N GLU A 183 0.94 13.82 -8.80
CA GLU A 183 0.16 13.07 -7.79
C GLU A 183 0.95 12.84 -6.51
N TRP A 184 2.28 13.00 -6.56
CA TRP A 184 3.14 12.94 -5.38
C TRP A 184 3.29 14.29 -4.70
N GLN A 185 2.98 15.39 -5.39
CA GLN A 185 3.00 16.73 -4.84
C GLN A 185 1.76 16.95 -3.99
N GLY A 186 1.94 17.36 -2.75
CA GLY A 186 0.83 17.75 -1.90
C GLY A 186 0.12 18.94 -2.55
N GLN A 187 -1.22 18.97 -2.48
CA GLN A 187 -1.94 20.17 -2.89
C GLN A 187 -1.43 21.34 -2.04
N GLN A 188 -0.86 22.37 -2.69
CA GLN A 188 -0.81 23.68 -2.05
C GLN A 188 -2.23 23.97 -1.56
N PRO A 189 -2.44 24.37 -0.30
CA PRO A 189 -3.77 24.73 0.17
C PRO A 189 -4.34 25.67 -0.87
N ASN A 190 -5.43 25.25 -1.52
CA ASN A 190 -6.11 26.07 -2.49
C ASN A 190 -6.31 27.41 -1.78
N PRO A 191 -5.72 28.53 -2.26
CA PRO A 191 -6.01 29.82 -1.66
C PRO A 191 -7.53 29.89 -1.69
N LEU A 192 -8.15 29.96 -0.50
CA LEU A 192 -9.57 29.78 -0.27
C LEU A 192 -10.32 30.14 -1.54
N ILE A 193 -11.07 29.21 -2.14
CA ILE A 193 -12.15 29.65 -3.04
C ILE A 193 -12.85 30.70 -2.20
N PRO A 194 -12.75 32.00 -2.54
CA PRO A 194 -13.45 32.97 -1.75
C PRO A 194 -14.91 32.52 -1.82
N LEU A 195 -15.61 32.49 -0.69
CA LEU A 195 -17.00 32.04 -0.55
C LEU A 195 -18.00 32.86 -1.42
N THR A 196 -17.52 33.58 -2.43
CA THR A 196 -18.26 34.43 -3.35
C THR A 196 -18.93 33.68 -4.51
N THR A 197 -18.91 32.35 -4.57
CA THR A 197 -19.79 31.61 -5.50
C THR A 197 -20.74 30.67 -4.79
N LEU A 198 -21.19 31.02 -3.57
CA LEU A 198 -22.56 30.67 -3.23
C LEU A 198 -23.42 31.29 -4.34
N PRO A 199 -24.19 30.53 -5.15
CA PRO A 199 -25.20 31.16 -5.96
C PRO A 199 -26.09 31.88 -4.97
N THR A 200 -26.09 33.21 -5.02
CA THR A 200 -27.15 34.00 -4.43
C THR A 200 -28.44 33.29 -4.83
N PRO A 201 -29.34 32.90 -3.91
CA PRO A 201 -30.68 32.58 -4.34
C PRO A 201 -31.12 33.82 -5.10
N SER A 202 -31.30 33.69 -6.43
CA SER A 202 -31.87 34.74 -7.25
C SER A 202 -33.11 35.19 -6.50
N ALA A 203 -33.07 36.41 -5.97
CA ALA A 203 -34.27 37.07 -5.54
C ALA A 203 -35.20 36.98 -6.75
N THR A 204 -36.25 36.18 -6.62
CA THR A 204 -37.33 36.13 -7.59
C THR A 204 -37.69 37.58 -7.84
N PRO A 205 -37.77 38.05 -9.10
CA PRO A 205 -38.36 39.35 -9.35
C PRO A 205 -39.76 39.27 -8.75
N ILE A 206 -40.02 40.03 -7.69
CA ILE A 206 -41.38 40.35 -7.29
C ILE A 206 -41.95 41.16 -8.44
N THR A 207 -42.61 40.47 -9.37
CA THR A 207 -43.43 41.07 -10.40
C THR A 207 -44.39 42.03 -9.70
N PRO A 208 -44.36 43.34 -9.99
CA PRO A 208 -45.41 44.24 -9.53
C PRO A 208 -46.74 43.73 -10.09
N ALA A 209 -47.73 43.58 -9.21
CA ALA A 209 -49.09 43.23 -9.60
C ALA A 209 -49.55 44.18 -10.72
N ALA A 210 -50.00 43.59 -11.83
CA ALA A 210 -50.59 44.32 -12.94
C ALA A 210 -51.79 45.15 -12.45
N PRO A 211 -52.01 46.37 -12.97
CA PRO A 211 -53.25 47.08 -12.74
C PRO A 211 -54.40 46.32 -13.40
N SER A 212 -55.34 45.86 -12.58
CA SER A 212 -56.58 45.24 -13.03
C SER A 212 -57.45 46.32 -13.68
N SER A 213 -57.54 46.30 -15.00
CA SER A 213 -58.50 47.06 -15.78
C SER A 213 -59.86 46.35 -15.74
N ASP A 214 -60.82 46.88 -14.99
CA ASP A 214 -62.23 46.51 -15.16
C ASP A 214 -63.09 47.80 -15.17
N PRO A 215 -63.93 48.04 -16.20
CA PRO A 215 -64.72 49.25 -16.31
C PRO A 215 -66.18 49.07 -15.82
N GLY A 216 -66.55 49.84 -14.78
CA GLY A 216 -67.90 50.41 -14.57
C GLY A 216 -68.86 49.67 -13.61
N PRO A 217 -70.01 50.28 -13.22
CA PRO A 217 -70.45 51.66 -13.41
C PRO A 217 -70.81 52.43 -12.09
N GLY A 218 -70.56 53.74 -12.13
CA GLY A 218 -71.32 54.85 -11.53
C GLY A 218 -72.02 54.73 -10.16
N ILE A 219 -71.56 55.54 -9.21
CA ILE A 219 -72.44 56.27 -8.26
C ILE A 219 -71.92 57.72 -8.14
N PRO A 220 -72.74 58.75 -8.41
CA PRO A 220 -72.31 60.14 -8.31
C PRO A 220 -72.22 60.63 -6.86
N LEU A 221 -71.20 61.44 -6.56
CA LEU A 221 -70.97 62.09 -5.26
C LEU A 221 -72.09 63.10 -4.94
N PRO A 222 -72.52 63.23 -3.67
CA PRO A 222 -73.21 64.43 -3.20
C PRO A 222 -72.22 65.61 -3.03
N PRO A 223 -72.66 66.87 -3.28
CA PRO A 223 -71.82 68.06 -3.15
C PRO A 223 -71.52 68.45 -1.68
N PRO A 224 -70.48 69.26 -1.45
CA PRO A 224 -69.91 69.53 -0.13
C PRO A 224 -70.80 70.46 0.70
N ARG A 225 -70.85 70.22 2.02
CA ARG A 225 -71.24 71.25 2.99
C ARG A 225 -70.00 72.02 3.40
N VAL A 226 -70.07 73.33 3.26
CA VAL A 226 -69.13 74.33 3.79
C VAL A 226 -69.98 75.47 4.35
N PRO A 227 -69.49 76.24 5.32
CA PRO A 227 -69.05 75.89 6.67
C PRO A 227 -70.21 75.89 7.70
#